data_AF-A0A534RAY6-F1
#
_entry.id   AF-A0A534RAY6-F1
#
_cell.length_a   1.000
_cell.length_b   1.000
_cell.length_c   1.000
_cell.angle_alpha   90.00
_cell.angle_beta   90.00
_cell.angle_gamma   90.00
#
_symmetry.space_group_name_H-M   'P 1'
#
loop_
_entity.id
_entity.type
_entity.pdbx_description
1 polymer ?
#
loop_
_entity_poly.entity_id
_entity_poly.type
_entity_poly.pdbx_seq_one_letter_code
_entity_poly.pdbx_strand_id
1 'polypeptide(L)'
;MGSDEDVERAARVSYGYGTRRTSETRGLIRYLRRHRHTTPSEMVELKFHCAMPIFIARQWVRHRSACLAEGTEVYFDLPASMRRNVRQLYKLKIEDIHRQFQRTSNRTRPDKQRNAFFRADRLKGMRLRQIDEDGLTLRHTELVNVFDSGVKAVFRMVLADGKSIECTSDHRFFFSDGWKTLSEATGLDGSRKVATWKVGSYFIYVNGSSQAVPALYQDRDWLHDQYKVLSKPIGEIGALCGVGPHTVRKWVRIHGLTRGGRRAFRPEPWNKGRAYRLGSRVLSTRWIEANRQARSGVPALSRAGERASRASHRAGLGR
;
A
#
# COMPACT_ATOMS: atom_id res chain seq x y z
N MET A 1 -0.16 -5.88 -15.17
CA MET A 1 -0.88 -5.64 -16.44
C MET A 1 -0.24 -4.40 -17.04
N GLY A 2 0.16 -4.41 -18.30
CA GLY A 2 0.93 -3.30 -18.90
C GLY A 2 2.43 -3.60 -19.08
N SER A 3 2.94 -3.43 -20.30
CA SER A 3 4.37 -3.36 -20.65
C SER A 3 4.73 -1.95 -21.15
N ASP A 4 6.01 -1.68 -21.40
CA ASP A 4 6.45 -0.39 -21.96
C ASP A 4 5.75 -0.08 -23.31
N GLU A 5 5.46 -1.12 -24.09
CA GLU A 5 4.69 -1.01 -25.33
C GLU A 5 3.24 -0.57 -25.10
N ASP A 6 2.62 -0.91 -23.97
CA ASP A 6 1.27 -0.43 -23.63
C ASP A 6 1.25 1.09 -23.40
N VAL A 7 2.28 1.62 -22.74
CA VAL A 7 2.43 3.07 -22.50
C VAL A 7 2.63 3.83 -23.82
N GLU A 8 3.46 3.29 -24.72
CA GLU A 8 3.64 3.86 -26.05
C GLU A 8 2.34 3.82 -26.86
N ARG A 9 1.65 2.67 -26.90
CA ARG A 9 0.37 2.53 -27.62
C ARG A 9 -0.66 3.55 -27.15
N ALA A 10 -0.77 3.72 -25.84
CA ALA A 10 -1.68 4.70 -25.24
C ALA A 10 -1.31 6.14 -25.61
N ALA A 11 -0.02 6.47 -25.66
CA ALA A 11 0.44 7.78 -26.07
C ALA A 11 0.24 8.07 -27.57
N ARG A 12 0.22 7.02 -28.41
CA ARG A 12 0.10 7.12 -29.86
C ARG A 12 -1.28 6.71 -30.39
N VAL A 13 -2.35 6.82 -29.58
CA VAL A 13 -3.70 6.35 -29.93
C VAL A 13 -4.20 6.84 -31.31
N SER A 14 -3.66 7.95 -31.82
CA SER A 14 -3.98 8.54 -33.13
C SER A 14 -3.31 7.86 -34.34
N TYR A 15 -2.26 7.06 -34.14
CA TYR A 15 -1.52 6.38 -35.21
C TYR A 15 -1.67 4.87 -35.04
N GLY A 16 -2.34 4.21 -35.99
CA GLY A 16 -2.66 2.78 -35.92
C GLY A 16 -1.45 1.84 -35.73
N TYR A 17 -1.75 0.55 -35.60
CA TYR A 17 -0.77 -0.52 -35.40
C TYR A 17 0.22 -0.58 -36.59
N GLY A 18 1.51 -0.45 -36.30
CA GLY A 18 2.59 -0.60 -37.29
C GLY A 18 3.81 -1.29 -36.68
N THR A 19 4.60 -1.97 -37.52
CA THR A 19 5.86 -2.66 -37.15
C THR A 19 6.95 -1.63 -36.80
N ARG A 20 7.51 -1.68 -35.58
CA ARG A 20 8.47 -0.67 -35.10
C ARG A 20 9.61 -1.25 -34.25
N ARG A 21 10.72 -0.50 -34.15
CA ARG A 21 11.94 -0.85 -33.43
C ARG A 21 11.86 -0.45 -31.95
N THR A 22 12.31 -1.33 -31.05
CA THR A 22 12.29 -1.15 -29.58
C THR A 22 13.04 0.10 -29.08
N SER A 23 14.00 0.61 -29.86
CA SER A 23 14.74 1.85 -29.52
C SER A 23 13.85 3.10 -29.51
N GLU A 24 12.79 3.12 -30.34
CA GLU A 24 11.86 4.24 -30.45
C GLU A 24 10.94 4.32 -29.22
N THR A 25 10.53 3.16 -28.68
CA THR A 25 9.71 3.04 -27.47
C THR A 25 10.38 3.69 -26.26
N ARG A 26 11.66 3.37 -26.02
CA ARG A 26 12.42 3.92 -24.89
C ARG A 26 12.60 5.44 -25.01
N GLY A 27 12.86 5.93 -26.22
CA GLY A 27 12.99 7.36 -26.50
C GLY A 27 11.70 8.11 -26.18
N LEU A 28 10.56 7.57 -26.63
CA LEU A 28 9.24 8.13 -26.40
C LEU A 28 8.87 8.13 -24.91
N ILE A 29 9.05 7.02 -24.19
CA ILE A 29 8.72 6.95 -22.76
C ILE A 29 9.53 7.98 -21.96
N ARG A 30 10.83 8.11 -22.27
CA ARG A 30 11.69 9.15 -21.65
C ARG A 30 11.23 10.55 -22.00
N TYR A 31 10.77 10.77 -23.22
CA TYR A 31 10.20 12.05 -23.63
C TYR A 31 8.92 12.37 -22.82
N LEU A 32 7.97 11.43 -22.74
CA LEU A 32 6.72 11.59 -21.98
C LEU A 32 6.99 11.89 -20.49
N ARG A 33 7.95 11.18 -19.88
CA ARG A 33 8.36 11.40 -18.49
C ARG A 33 8.98 12.78 -18.27
N ARG A 34 9.87 13.21 -19.18
CA ARG A 34 10.50 14.55 -19.11
C ARG A 34 9.47 15.68 -19.19
N HIS A 35 8.43 15.49 -19.99
CA HIS A 35 7.37 16.49 -20.19
C HIS A 35 6.16 16.27 -19.26
N ARG A 36 6.28 15.39 -18.25
CA ARG A 36 5.22 15.09 -17.28
C ARG A 36 3.88 14.67 -17.90
N HIS A 37 3.92 14.04 -19.07
CA HIS A 37 2.75 13.36 -19.64
C HIS A 37 2.57 12.01 -18.95
N THR A 38 1.79 12.01 -17.86
CA THR A 38 1.60 10.84 -17.00
C THR A 38 0.44 9.95 -17.41
N THR A 39 -0.58 10.48 -18.09
CA THR A 39 -1.80 9.75 -18.47
C THR A 39 -1.53 8.44 -19.24
N PRO A 40 -0.62 8.37 -20.23
CA PRO A 40 -0.34 7.10 -20.92
C PRO A 40 0.20 6.00 -20.00
N SER A 41 0.71 6.36 -18.83
CA SER A 41 1.28 5.42 -17.87
C SER A 41 0.27 4.85 -16.88
N GLU A 42 -0.91 5.45 -16.81
CA GLU A 42 -2.03 4.92 -16.02
C GLU A 42 -2.61 3.63 -16.64
N MET A 43 -2.26 3.33 -17.89
CA MET A 43 -2.60 2.07 -18.56
C MET A 43 -1.84 0.85 -18.00
N VAL A 44 -0.84 1.07 -17.14
CA VAL A 44 -0.09 0.02 -16.46
C VAL A 44 -0.63 -0.15 -15.04
N GLU A 45 -1.18 -1.32 -14.75
CA GLU A 45 -1.70 -1.67 -13.42
C GLU A 45 -0.80 -2.73 -12.75
N LEU A 46 -0.39 -2.44 -11.51
CA LEU A 46 0.42 -3.33 -10.68
C LEU A 46 -0.40 -3.78 -9.46
N LYS A 47 -0.36 -5.09 -9.17
CA LYS A 47 -1.01 -5.69 -8.01
C LYS A 47 0.05 -6.32 -7.12
N PHE A 48 0.06 -5.93 -5.85
CA PHE A 48 1.04 -6.40 -4.88
C PHE A 48 0.35 -7.13 -3.73
N HIS A 49 0.91 -8.27 -3.31
CA HIS A 49 0.60 -8.87 -2.02
C HIS A 49 1.66 -8.44 -1.01
N CYS A 50 1.30 -7.52 -0.12
CA CYS A 50 2.24 -6.92 0.83
C CYS A 50 1.91 -7.33 2.27
N ALA A 51 2.80 -8.12 2.89
CA ALA A 51 2.77 -8.36 4.33
C ALA A 51 3.59 -7.26 5.04
N MET A 52 2.92 -6.34 5.73
CA MET A 52 3.58 -5.20 6.38
C MET A 52 3.03 -4.90 7.79
N PRO A 53 3.84 -4.33 8.70
CA PRO A 53 3.38 -3.84 10.00
C PRO A 53 2.28 -2.78 9.89
N ILE A 54 1.37 -2.72 10.87
CA ILE A 54 0.18 -1.84 10.83
C ILE A 54 0.52 -0.34 10.67
N PHE A 55 1.64 0.14 11.23
CA PHE A 55 2.02 1.54 11.08
C PHE A 55 2.48 1.89 9.65
N ILE A 56 3.09 0.92 8.94
CA ILE A 56 3.44 1.05 7.52
C ILE A 56 2.18 0.95 6.66
N ALA A 57 1.29 -0.02 6.96
CA ALA A 57 0.01 -0.15 6.25
C ALA A 57 -0.81 1.14 6.31
N ARG A 58 -0.82 1.83 7.45
CA ARG A 58 -1.51 3.11 7.62
C ARG A 58 -0.92 4.25 6.78
N GLN A 59 0.39 4.21 6.51
CA GLN A 59 1.03 5.15 5.58
C GLN A 59 0.76 4.75 4.13
N TRP A 60 0.74 3.44 3.83
CA TRP A 60 0.54 2.91 2.49
C TRP A 60 -0.87 3.16 1.95
N VAL A 61 -1.89 2.96 2.78
CA VAL A 61 -3.31 3.14 2.43
C VAL A 61 -3.67 4.61 2.13
N ARG A 62 -2.73 5.55 2.32
CA ARG A 62 -2.92 6.98 2.03
C ARG A 62 -2.95 7.26 0.53
N HIS A 63 -2.31 6.41 -0.28
CA HIS A 63 -2.35 6.50 -1.74
C HIS A 63 -3.75 6.11 -2.24
N ARG A 64 -4.61 7.13 -2.44
CA ARG A 64 -6.03 6.97 -2.81
C ARG A 64 -6.28 6.47 -4.23
N SER A 65 -5.26 6.49 -5.09
CA SER A 65 -5.34 5.97 -6.46
C SER A 65 -5.13 4.45 -6.57
N ALA A 66 -5.14 3.73 -5.43
CA ALA A 66 -4.99 2.28 -5.38
C ALA A 66 -6.29 1.58 -4.95
N CYS A 67 -6.52 0.39 -5.49
CA CYS A 67 -7.61 -0.49 -5.07
C CYS A 67 -7.19 -1.29 -3.82
N LEU A 68 -8.04 -1.34 -2.80
CA LEU A 68 -7.83 -2.10 -1.57
C LEU A 68 -8.75 -3.33 -1.53
N ALA A 69 -8.27 -4.40 -0.92
CA ALA A 69 -9.01 -5.67 -0.86
C ALA A 69 -10.09 -5.67 0.24
N GLU A 70 -11.01 -6.62 0.10
CA GLU A 70 -12.24 -6.83 0.86
C GLU A 70 -12.11 -6.81 2.40
N GLY A 71 -10.99 -7.31 2.93
CA GLY A 71 -10.72 -7.36 4.38
C GLY A 71 -10.30 -6.02 5.02
N THR A 72 -10.28 -4.94 4.26
CA THR A 72 -9.83 -3.63 4.75
C THR A 72 -10.91 -2.96 5.60
N GLU A 73 -10.55 -2.56 6.83
CA GLU A 73 -11.40 -1.73 7.68
C GLU A 73 -11.27 -0.25 7.31
N VAL A 74 -12.42 0.41 7.16
CA VAL A 74 -12.51 1.87 7.02
C VAL A 74 -13.16 2.48 8.26
N TYR A 75 -12.79 3.73 8.54
CA TYR A 75 -13.13 4.42 9.78
C TYR A 75 -14.04 5.60 9.52
N PHE A 76 -15.18 5.65 10.19
CA PHE A 76 -16.14 6.74 10.11
C PHE A 76 -16.24 7.51 11.43
N ASP A 77 -16.53 8.80 11.30
CA ASP A 77 -17.14 9.59 12.36
C ASP A 77 -18.64 9.71 12.11
N LEU A 78 -19.42 9.46 13.17
CA LEU A 78 -20.86 9.63 13.13
C LEU A 78 -21.19 11.13 13.17
N PRO A 79 -22.06 11.64 12.29
CA PRO A 79 -22.45 13.06 12.30
C PRO A 79 -22.96 13.54 13.66
N ALA A 80 -23.72 12.71 14.37
CA ALA A 80 -24.21 13.03 15.72
C ALA A 80 -23.07 13.14 16.75
N SER A 81 -22.05 12.29 16.65
CA SER A 81 -20.87 12.33 17.52
C SER A 81 -20.07 13.62 17.29
N MET A 82 -19.91 14.04 16.02
CA MET A 82 -19.26 15.30 15.69
C MET A 82 -20.03 16.51 16.23
N ARG A 83 -21.38 16.53 16.11
CA ARG A 83 -22.21 17.60 16.69
C ARG A 83 -22.08 17.71 18.19
N ARG A 84 -21.91 16.58 18.89
CA ARG A 84 -21.71 16.53 20.35
C ARG A 84 -20.25 16.74 20.76
N ASN A 85 -19.34 16.97 19.80
CA ASN A 85 -17.90 17.06 20.01
C ASN A 85 -17.30 15.85 20.75
N VAL A 86 -17.90 14.67 20.58
CA VAL A 86 -17.40 13.41 21.12
C VAL A 86 -16.67 12.66 20.00
N ARG A 87 -15.51 12.09 20.30
CA ARG A 87 -14.76 11.25 19.36
C ARG A 87 -15.22 9.80 19.47
N GLN A 88 -16.19 9.41 18.65
CA GLN A 88 -16.62 8.01 18.54
C GLN A 88 -16.10 7.42 17.23
N LEU A 89 -15.26 6.38 17.35
CA LEU A 89 -14.75 5.65 16.19
C LEU A 89 -15.78 4.60 15.76
N TYR A 90 -16.24 4.67 14.52
CA TYR A 90 -17.08 3.64 13.93
C TYR A 90 -16.31 2.91 12.83
N LYS A 91 -16.16 1.59 12.95
CA LYS A 91 -15.39 0.76 12.01
C LYS A 91 -16.34 -0.06 11.16
N LEU A 92 -16.08 -0.14 9.87
CA LEU A 92 -16.76 -1.06 8.96
C LEU A 92 -15.76 -1.65 8.00
N LYS A 93 -15.95 -2.93 7.66
CA LYS A 93 -15.21 -3.54 6.55
C LYS A 93 -15.85 -3.17 5.22
N ILE A 94 -15.06 -3.19 4.15
CA ILE A 94 -15.58 -2.93 2.80
C ILE A 94 -16.67 -3.94 2.42
N GLU A 95 -16.56 -5.22 2.82
CA GLU A 95 -17.61 -6.23 2.63
C GLU A 95 -18.97 -5.81 3.23
N ASP A 96 -18.96 -5.29 4.47
CA ASP A 96 -20.16 -4.90 5.18
C ASP A 96 -20.79 -3.64 4.58
N ILE A 97 -19.97 -2.74 4.06
CA ILE A 97 -20.42 -1.56 3.33
C ILE A 97 -21.10 -2.01 2.04
N HIS A 98 -20.46 -2.88 1.26
CA HIS A 98 -21.06 -3.42 0.04
C HIS A 98 -22.41 -4.09 0.32
N ARG A 99 -22.50 -4.92 1.37
CA ARG A 99 -23.76 -5.58 1.79
C ARG A 99 -24.85 -4.58 2.15
N GLN A 100 -24.50 -3.47 2.79
CA GLN A 100 -25.46 -2.41 3.15
C GLN A 100 -25.86 -1.54 1.96
N PHE A 101 -25.05 -1.50 0.89
CA PHE A 101 -25.40 -0.88 -0.38
C PHE A 101 -26.43 -1.70 -1.18
N GLN A 102 -26.61 -2.98 -0.84
CA GLN A 102 -27.62 -3.83 -1.45
C GLN A 102 -29.03 -3.44 -1.05
N ARG A 103 -29.96 -3.68 -1.98
CA ARG A 103 -31.37 -3.37 -1.81
C ARG A 103 -31.96 -4.28 -0.72
N THR A 104 -32.58 -3.68 0.28
CA THR A 104 -33.27 -4.40 1.36
C THR A 104 -34.78 -4.21 1.23
N SER A 105 -35.57 -5.17 1.70
CA SER A 105 -37.02 -5.00 1.76
C SER A 105 -37.60 -5.71 2.97
N ASN A 106 -38.36 -4.98 3.79
CA ASN A 106 -39.30 -5.57 4.72
C ASN A 106 -40.73 -5.30 4.22
N ARG A 107 -41.45 -6.38 3.88
CA ARG A 107 -42.81 -6.31 3.34
C ARG A 107 -43.89 -6.53 4.39
N THR A 108 -43.50 -6.96 5.59
CA THR A 108 -44.42 -7.35 6.66
C THR A 108 -44.77 -6.15 7.53
N ARG A 109 -46.04 -6.03 7.94
CA ARG A 109 -46.49 -5.00 8.88
C ARG A 109 -46.07 -5.35 10.32
N PRO A 110 -45.87 -4.35 11.21
CA PRO A 110 -46.17 -2.92 11.04
C PRO A 110 -45.07 -2.13 10.28
N ASP A 111 -43.84 -2.64 10.27
CA ASP A 111 -42.66 -1.94 9.74
C ASP A 111 -42.42 -2.20 8.24
N LYS A 112 -43.44 -1.85 7.43
CA LYS A 112 -43.29 -1.90 5.97
C LYS A 112 -42.25 -0.88 5.54
N GLN A 113 -41.13 -1.38 5.01
CA GLN A 113 -40.01 -0.56 4.62
C GLN A 113 -40.35 0.24 3.34
N ARG A 114 -40.36 1.57 3.44
CA ARG A 114 -40.60 2.48 2.29
C ARG A 114 -39.38 2.67 1.40
N ASN A 115 -38.20 2.86 2.01
CA ASN A 115 -36.94 3.05 1.28
C ASN A 115 -36.11 1.77 1.33
N ALA A 116 -35.92 1.13 0.17
CA ALA A 116 -35.15 -0.11 0.04
C ALA A 116 -33.62 0.10 0.23
N PHE A 117 -33.13 1.32 0.03
CA PHE A 117 -31.71 1.69 0.10
C PHE A 117 -31.35 2.51 1.34
N PHE A 118 -32.22 2.55 2.36
CA PHE A 118 -32.01 3.38 3.55
C PHE A 118 -30.65 3.14 4.26
N ARG A 119 -30.11 1.92 4.17
CA ARG A 119 -28.79 1.56 4.72
C ARG A 119 -27.67 2.22 3.92
N ALA A 120 -27.75 2.16 2.59
CA ALA A 120 -26.83 2.83 1.69
C ALA A 120 -26.85 4.35 1.90
N ASP A 121 -28.06 4.95 1.95
CA ASP A 121 -28.22 6.40 2.14
C ASP A 121 -27.65 6.86 3.49
N ARG A 122 -27.85 6.06 4.55
CA ARG A 122 -27.23 6.31 5.86
C ARG A 122 -25.71 6.31 5.77
N LEU A 123 -25.11 5.32 5.11
CA LEU A 123 -23.66 5.21 4.96
C LEU A 123 -23.08 6.36 4.13
N LYS A 124 -23.76 6.78 3.05
CA LYS A 124 -23.37 7.94 2.25
C LYS A 124 -23.35 9.24 3.08
N GLY A 125 -24.25 9.36 4.06
CA GLY A 125 -24.29 10.47 5.00
C GLY A 125 -23.25 10.40 6.15
N MET A 126 -22.48 9.30 6.26
CA MET A 126 -21.42 9.17 7.26
C MET A 126 -20.12 9.80 6.77
N ARG A 127 -19.31 10.25 7.72
CA ARG A 127 -18.09 11.01 7.44
C ARG A 127 -16.90 10.07 7.49
N LEU A 128 -16.43 9.64 6.32
CA LEU A 128 -15.26 8.78 6.21
C LEU A 128 -14.02 9.56 6.63
N ARG A 129 -13.25 9.02 7.59
CA ARG A 129 -12.03 9.66 8.07
C ARG A 129 -10.95 9.60 7.01
N GLN A 130 -10.41 10.76 6.71
CA GLN A 130 -9.21 10.95 5.92
C GLN A 130 -8.23 11.77 6.77
N ILE A 131 -6.93 11.58 6.60
CA ILE A 131 -5.95 12.54 7.11
C ILE A 131 -5.51 13.42 5.93
N ASP A 132 -5.41 14.73 6.14
CA ASP A 132 -4.79 15.68 5.21
C ASP A 132 -3.27 15.48 5.21
N GLU A 133 -2.63 15.47 4.05
CA GLU A 133 -1.19 15.20 3.96
C GLU A 133 -0.36 16.43 4.31
N ASP A 134 -0.82 17.63 3.94
CA ASP A 134 -0.11 18.88 4.19
C ASP A 134 -0.18 19.29 5.67
N GLY A 135 -1.35 19.12 6.28
CA GLY A 135 -1.62 19.53 7.65
C GLY A 135 -1.54 18.41 8.69
N LEU A 136 -1.49 17.13 8.28
CA LEU A 136 -1.66 15.96 9.14
C LEU A 136 -2.90 16.02 10.05
N THR A 137 -3.94 16.75 9.60
CA THR A 137 -5.20 16.90 10.32
C THR A 137 -6.23 15.89 9.83
N LEU A 138 -7.11 15.43 10.72
CA LEU A 138 -8.26 14.63 10.29
C LEU A 138 -9.21 15.52 9.48
N ARG A 139 -9.46 15.11 8.24
CA ARG A 139 -10.51 15.62 7.35
C ARG A 139 -11.53 14.52 7.08
N HIS A 140 -12.65 14.89 6.50
CA HIS A 140 -13.72 13.95 6.19
C HIS A 140 -14.04 13.97 4.71
N THR A 141 -14.30 12.79 4.16
CA THR A 141 -14.88 12.61 2.83
C THR A 141 -16.17 11.80 2.94
N GLU A 142 -16.88 11.66 1.83
CA GLU A 142 -18.14 10.94 1.73
C GLU A 142 -17.95 9.70 0.86
N LEU A 143 -18.71 8.65 1.18
CA LEU A 143 -18.65 7.42 0.42
C LEU A 143 -19.61 7.51 -0.77
N VAL A 144 -19.10 7.33 -1.99
CA VAL A 144 -19.90 7.47 -3.22
C VAL A 144 -20.57 6.15 -3.59
N ASN A 145 -19.77 5.09 -3.77
CA ASN A 145 -20.26 3.77 -4.13
C ASN A 145 -19.27 2.66 -3.73
N VAL A 146 -19.75 1.42 -3.68
CA VAL A 146 -18.93 0.20 -3.56
C VAL A 146 -19.40 -0.80 -4.61
N PHE A 147 -18.46 -1.35 -5.36
CA PHE A 147 -18.72 -2.36 -6.39
C PHE A 147 -18.16 -3.70 -5.94
N ASP A 148 -18.91 -4.78 -6.18
CA ASP A 148 -18.46 -6.15 -6.01
C ASP A 148 -18.17 -6.77 -7.37
N SER A 149 -16.97 -7.33 -7.49
CA SER A 149 -16.50 -8.01 -8.70
C SER A 149 -16.83 -9.50 -8.70
N GLY A 150 -17.64 -9.96 -7.74
CA GLY A 150 -18.09 -11.33 -7.58
C GLY A 150 -17.05 -12.23 -6.92
N VAL A 151 -17.48 -13.46 -6.61
CA VAL A 151 -16.60 -14.51 -6.09
C VAL A 151 -15.65 -14.96 -7.19
N LYS A 152 -14.35 -14.79 -6.97
CA LYS A 152 -13.30 -15.29 -7.87
C LYS A 152 -12.57 -16.45 -7.22
N ALA A 153 -12.27 -17.49 -8.00
CA ALA A 153 -11.43 -18.58 -7.55
C ALA A 153 -10.02 -18.06 -7.21
N VAL A 154 -9.57 -18.34 -5.98
CA VAL A 154 -8.22 -18.02 -5.50
C VAL A 154 -7.43 -19.32 -5.45
N PHE A 155 -6.24 -19.30 -6.02
CA PHE A 155 -5.31 -20.41 -6.08
C PHE A 155 -4.12 -20.10 -5.19
N ARG A 156 -3.64 -21.11 -4.46
CA ARG A 156 -2.41 -21.03 -3.69
C ARG A 156 -1.29 -21.70 -4.48
N MET A 157 -0.35 -20.88 -4.94
CA MET A 157 0.89 -21.35 -5.56
C MET A 157 1.95 -21.55 -4.49
N VAL A 158 2.64 -22.69 -4.49
CA VAL A 158 3.80 -22.94 -3.62
C VAL A 158 5.05 -22.92 -4.48
N LEU A 159 5.95 -22.00 -4.18
CA LEU A 159 7.22 -21.85 -4.87
C LEU A 159 8.25 -22.86 -4.34
N ALA A 160 9.30 -23.13 -5.11
CA ALA A 160 10.37 -24.04 -4.73
C ALA A 160 11.11 -23.61 -3.43
N ASP A 161 11.09 -22.32 -3.10
CA ASP A 161 11.65 -21.79 -1.85
C ASP A 161 10.72 -21.93 -0.64
N GLY A 162 9.60 -22.64 -0.80
CA GLY A 162 8.59 -22.89 0.22
C GLY A 162 7.66 -21.71 0.49
N LYS A 163 7.82 -20.57 -0.20
CA LYS A 163 6.88 -19.45 -0.07
C LYS A 163 5.60 -19.75 -0.85
N SER A 164 4.48 -19.32 -0.29
CA SER A 164 3.18 -19.42 -0.96
C SER A 164 2.67 -18.05 -1.41
N ILE A 165 2.08 -18.00 -2.59
CA ILE A 165 1.38 -16.83 -3.12
C ILE A 165 -0.07 -17.22 -3.36
N GLU A 166 -1.01 -16.44 -2.81
CA GLU A 166 -2.44 -16.58 -3.10
C GLU A 166 -2.85 -15.56 -4.14
N CYS A 167 -3.45 -16.02 -5.24
CA CYS A 167 -3.80 -15.18 -6.38
C CYS A 167 -4.98 -15.76 -7.17
N THR A 168 -5.66 -14.91 -7.93
CA THR A 168 -6.64 -15.36 -8.94
C THR A 168 -5.93 -15.73 -10.25
N SER A 169 -6.62 -16.47 -11.13
CA SER A 169 -6.14 -16.86 -12.47
C SER A 169 -5.60 -15.70 -13.31
N ASP A 170 -6.19 -14.51 -13.14
CA ASP A 170 -5.93 -13.33 -13.95
C ASP A 170 -4.76 -12.48 -13.41
N HIS A 171 -4.20 -12.85 -12.25
CA HIS A 171 -3.02 -12.16 -11.74
C HIS A 171 -1.85 -12.40 -12.69
N ARG A 172 -1.24 -11.30 -13.15
CA ARG A 172 -0.02 -11.36 -13.95
C ARG A 172 1.20 -11.47 -13.06
N PHE A 173 2.05 -12.44 -13.39
CA PHE A 173 3.37 -12.59 -12.82
C PHE A 173 4.43 -12.35 -13.90
N PHE A 174 5.63 -11.98 -13.46
CA PHE A 174 6.77 -11.88 -14.35
C PHE A 174 7.44 -13.26 -14.42
N PHE A 175 7.20 -13.98 -15.51
CA PHE A 175 7.80 -15.27 -15.80
C PHE A 175 9.13 -15.10 -16.53
N SER A 176 9.89 -16.20 -16.70
CA SER A 176 11.13 -16.23 -17.49
C SER A 176 10.99 -15.68 -18.91
N ASP A 177 9.80 -15.76 -19.48
CA ASP A 177 9.46 -15.36 -20.84
C ASP A 177 8.55 -14.10 -20.90
N GLY A 178 8.41 -13.39 -19.77
CA GLY A 178 7.73 -12.09 -19.71
C GLY A 178 6.48 -12.05 -18.81
N TRP A 179 5.70 -10.97 -18.96
CA TRP A 179 4.48 -10.77 -18.17
C TRP A 179 3.32 -11.59 -18.73
N LYS A 180 2.83 -12.55 -17.95
CA LYS A 180 1.69 -13.41 -18.30
C LYS A 180 0.77 -13.60 -17.11
N THR A 181 -0.53 -13.81 -17.36
CA THR A 181 -1.44 -14.25 -16.29
C THR A 181 -1.09 -15.67 -15.85
N LEU A 182 -1.52 -16.06 -14.65
CA LEU A 182 -1.35 -17.44 -14.20
C LEU A 182 -2.04 -18.41 -15.16
N SER A 183 -3.23 -18.07 -15.67
CA SER A 183 -3.95 -18.84 -16.68
C SER A 183 -3.19 -18.94 -18.00
N GLU A 184 -2.65 -17.84 -18.53
CA GLU A 184 -1.85 -17.85 -19.77
C GLU A 184 -0.57 -18.67 -19.64
N ALA A 185 0.13 -18.56 -18.51
CA ALA A 185 1.40 -19.25 -18.29
C ALA A 185 1.21 -20.75 -18.06
N THR A 186 0.26 -21.12 -17.20
CA THR A 186 0.11 -22.52 -16.74
C THR A 186 -1.04 -23.24 -17.43
N GLY A 187 -1.86 -22.56 -18.24
CA GLY A 187 -3.13 -23.10 -18.73
C GLY A 187 -4.13 -23.33 -17.61
N LEU A 188 -4.02 -22.60 -16.49
CA LEU A 188 -4.90 -22.76 -15.34
C LEU A 188 -6.33 -22.37 -15.72
N ASP A 189 -7.24 -23.33 -15.58
CA ASP A 189 -8.68 -23.14 -15.72
C ASP A 189 -9.36 -23.48 -14.37
N GLY A 190 -10.13 -22.50 -13.88
CA GLY A 190 -10.92 -22.58 -12.66
C GLY A 190 -12.42 -22.55 -12.88
N SER A 191 -12.89 -22.67 -14.13
CA SER A 191 -14.32 -22.66 -14.47
C SER A 191 -15.07 -23.90 -13.98
N ARG A 192 -14.35 -25.00 -13.76
CA ARG A 192 -14.89 -26.28 -13.26
C ARG A 192 -14.65 -26.39 -11.75
N LYS A 193 -15.38 -27.31 -11.09
CA LYS A 193 -15.19 -27.61 -9.65
C LYS A 193 -13.77 -28.10 -9.30
N VAL A 194 -12.97 -28.48 -10.29
CA VAL A 194 -11.59 -28.93 -10.15
C VAL A 194 -10.70 -28.02 -11.01
N ALA A 195 -9.65 -27.48 -10.40
CA ALA A 195 -8.66 -26.69 -11.11
C ALA A 195 -7.78 -27.60 -11.98
N THR A 196 -7.65 -27.27 -13.26
CA THR A 196 -6.76 -27.98 -14.19
C THR A 196 -5.65 -27.06 -14.66
N TRP A 197 -4.42 -27.55 -14.75
CA TRP A 197 -3.27 -26.82 -15.27
C TRP A 197 -2.37 -27.76 -16.07
N LYS A 198 -1.53 -27.19 -16.93
CA LYS A 198 -0.51 -27.92 -17.66
C LYS A 198 0.64 -28.24 -16.71
N VAL A 199 1.07 -29.51 -16.68
CA VAL A 199 2.23 -29.91 -15.89
C VAL A 199 3.48 -29.37 -16.57
N GLY A 200 4.31 -28.65 -15.82
CA GLY A 200 5.53 -28.04 -16.33
C GLY A 200 6.31 -27.28 -15.27
N SER A 201 7.52 -26.85 -15.63
CA SER A 201 8.36 -26.00 -14.79
C SER A 201 8.09 -24.53 -15.10
N TYR A 202 7.63 -23.77 -14.11
CA TYR A 202 7.31 -22.35 -14.24
C TYR A 202 8.24 -21.52 -13.36
N PHE A 203 9.00 -20.62 -13.98
CA PHE A 203 9.92 -19.74 -13.27
C PHE A 203 9.28 -18.35 -13.13
N ILE A 204 9.05 -17.94 -11.89
CA ILE A 204 8.50 -16.61 -11.56
C ILE A 204 9.58 -15.81 -10.84
N TYR A 205 9.79 -14.57 -11.27
CA TYR A 205 10.68 -13.66 -10.59
C TYR A 205 10.02 -13.06 -9.35
N VAL A 206 10.65 -13.26 -8.20
CA VAL A 206 10.22 -12.69 -6.92
C VAL A 206 11.37 -11.83 -6.39
N ASN A 207 11.12 -10.53 -6.17
CA ASN A 207 12.06 -9.57 -5.58
C ASN A 207 13.39 -9.35 -6.34
N GLY A 208 13.43 -9.59 -7.65
CA GLY A 208 14.52 -9.13 -8.54
C GLY A 208 15.92 -9.69 -8.27
N SER A 209 16.07 -10.72 -7.43
CA SER A 209 17.36 -11.37 -7.13
C SER A 209 17.27 -12.86 -7.48
N SER A 210 18.18 -13.32 -8.32
CA SER A 210 18.37 -14.75 -8.59
C SER A 210 19.13 -15.37 -7.42
N GLN A 211 18.58 -16.46 -6.88
CA GLN A 211 19.21 -17.17 -5.77
C GLN A 211 19.10 -18.67 -6.02
N ALA A 212 20.19 -19.40 -5.77
CA ALA A 212 20.16 -20.86 -5.83
C ALA A 212 19.15 -21.39 -4.80
N VAL A 213 18.35 -22.37 -5.19
CA VAL A 213 17.41 -23.07 -4.31
C VAL A 213 17.90 -24.52 -4.16
N PRO A 214 18.13 -25.02 -2.94
CA PRO A 214 17.99 -24.32 -1.66
C PRO A 214 19.07 -23.24 -1.47
N ALA A 215 18.69 -22.13 -0.84
CA ALA A 215 19.63 -21.04 -0.59
C ALA A 215 20.54 -21.38 0.59
N LEU A 216 21.82 -21.00 0.53
CA LEU A 216 22.85 -21.36 1.53
C LEU A 216 22.45 -21.05 2.98
N TYR A 217 21.80 -19.91 3.23
CA TYR A 217 21.33 -19.53 4.56
C TYR A 217 20.14 -20.35 5.09
N GLN A 218 19.54 -21.21 4.28
CA GLN A 218 18.48 -22.13 4.69
C GLN A 218 19.07 -23.42 5.25
N ASP A 219 20.30 -23.78 4.85
CA ASP A 219 21.01 -24.92 5.41
C ASP A 219 21.40 -24.62 6.87
N ARG A 220 21.02 -25.52 7.78
CA ARG A 220 21.25 -25.38 9.21
C ARG A 220 22.73 -25.42 9.55
N ASP A 221 23.48 -26.32 8.94
CA ASP A 221 24.87 -26.58 9.31
C ASP A 221 25.77 -25.47 8.77
N TRP A 222 25.55 -25.07 7.52
CA TRP A 222 26.22 -23.90 6.95
C TRP A 222 25.94 -22.63 7.78
N LEU A 223 24.67 -22.37 8.12
CA LEU A 223 24.32 -21.18 8.90
C LEU A 223 24.87 -21.25 10.33
N HIS A 224 24.93 -22.43 10.93
CA HIS A 224 25.58 -22.65 12.22
C HIS A 224 27.06 -22.28 12.16
N ASP A 225 27.78 -22.73 11.14
CA ASP A 225 29.21 -22.44 10.99
C ASP A 225 29.47 -20.96 10.77
N GLN A 226 28.70 -20.30 9.90
CA GLN A 226 28.85 -18.86 9.68
C GLN A 226 28.48 -18.04 10.92
N TYR A 227 27.40 -18.40 11.62
CA TYR A 227 26.83 -17.60 12.71
C TYR A 227 27.44 -17.90 14.09
N LYS A 228 27.73 -19.17 14.41
CA LYS A 228 28.30 -19.61 15.69
C LYS A 228 29.81 -19.79 15.64
N VAL A 229 30.31 -20.59 14.69
CA VAL A 229 31.74 -20.96 14.63
C VAL A 229 32.59 -19.76 14.21
N LEU A 230 32.26 -19.15 13.06
CA LEU A 230 32.96 -17.98 12.53
C LEU A 230 32.48 -16.67 13.15
N SER A 231 31.39 -16.68 13.92
CA SER A 231 30.87 -15.50 14.64
C SER A 231 30.60 -14.27 13.77
N LYS A 232 30.36 -14.45 12.47
CA LYS A 232 30.13 -13.35 11.51
C LYS A 232 28.90 -12.53 11.90
N PRO A 233 28.90 -11.20 11.68
CA PRO A 233 27.72 -10.38 11.86
C PRO A 233 26.65 -10.75 10.83
N ILE A 234 25.37 -10.67 11.22
CA ILE A 234 24.23 -11.05 10.38
C ILE A 234 24.21 -10.25 9.06
N GLY A 235 24.68 -9.00 9.06
CA GLY A 235 24.80 -8.18 7.86
C GLY A 235 25.79 -8.75 6.83
N GLU A 236 26.91 -9.29 7.29
CA GLU A 236 27.93 -9.90 6.42
C GLU A 236 27.46 -11.25 5.87
N ILE A 237 26.78 -12.07 6.68
CA ILE A 237 26.14 -13.31 6.22
C ILE A 237 25.07 -12.98 5.16
N GLY A 238 24.31 -11.90 5.37
CA GLY A 238 23.34 -11.41 4.39
C GLY A 238 24.01 -11.01 3.07
N ALA A 239 25.10 -10.25 3.13
CA ALA A 239 25.86 -9.85 1.95
C ALA A 239 26.43 -11.05 1.17
N LEU A 240 27.01 -12.04 1.86
CA LEU A 240 27.50 -13.29 1.25
C LEU A 240 26.41 -14.05 0.49
N CYS A 241 25.19 -14.02 1.01
CA CYS A 241 24.05 -14.68 0.41
C CYS A 241 23.25 -13.81 -0.58
N GLY A 242 23.60 -12.53 -0.74
CA GLY A 242 22.80 -11.57 -1.50
C GLY A 242 21.41 -11.29 -0.91
N VAL A 243 21.22 -11.43 0.41
CA VAL A 243 19.93 -11.16 1.09
C VAL A 243 20.04 -10.09 2.16
N GLY A 244 18.93 -9.44 2.45
CA GLY A 244 18.84 -8.52 3.59
C GLY A 244 19.10 -9.23 4.94
N PRO A 245 19.63 -8.51 5.94
CA PRO A 245 19.99 -9.08 7.25
C PRO A 245 18.78 -9.69 8.01
N HIS A 246 17.57 -9.21 7.72
CA HIS A 246 16.34 -9.73 8.31
C HIS A 246 16.02 -11.16 7.85
N THR A 247 16.39 -11.53 6.62
CA THR A 247 16.20 -12.87 6.08
C THR A 247 17.07 -13.88 6.83
N VAL A 248 18.35 -13.55 7.01
CA VAL A 248 19.27 -14.39 7.80
C VAL A 248 18.78 -14.51 9.25
N ARG A 249 18.34 -13.40 9.87
CA ARG A 249 17.79 -13.41 11.24
C ARG A 249 16.56 -14.32 11.38
N LYS A 250 15.72 -14.40 10.35
CA LYS A 250 14.56 -15.31 10.32
C LYS A 250 15.04 -16.77 10.39
N TRP A 251 16.03 -17.16 9.58
CA TRP A 251 16.54 -18.53 9.53
C TRP A 251 17.36 -18.93 10.75
N VAL A 252 18.13 -18.00 11.33
CA VAL A 252 18.77 -18.18 12.65
C VAL A 252 17.73 -18.53 13.72
N ARG A 253 16.56 -17.89 13.70
CA ARG A 253 15.46 -18.18 14.62
C ARG A 253 14.81 -19.53 14.36
N ILE A 254 14.54 -19.86 13.09
CA ILE A 254 13.94 -21.14 12.69
C ILE A 254 14.82 -22.32 13.14
N HIS A 255 16.14 -22.20 12.96
CA HIS A 255 17.11 -23.22 13.33
C HIS A 255 17.51 -23.21 14.81
N GLY A 256 16.93 -22.33 15.63
CA GLY A 256 17.23 -22.23 17.06
C GLY A 256 18.67 -21.82 17.38
N LEU A 257 19.35 -21.12 16.47
CA LEU A 257 20.76 -20.75 16.64
C LEU A 257 20.91 -19.57 17.60
N THR A 258 21.56 -19.83 18.73
CA THR A 258 21.87 -18.82 19.76
C THR A 258 23.34 -18.41 19.71
N ARG A 259 23.64 -17.11 19.69
CA ARG A 259 25.01 -16.64 19.89
C ARG A 259 25.32 -16.73 21.39
N GLY A 260 26.44 -17.37 21.74
CA GLY A 260 26.95 -17.38 23.12
C GLY A 260 26.98 -15.95 23.65
N GLY A 261 26.28 -15.71 24.76
CA GLY A 261 25.87 -14.39 25.15
C GLY A 261 27.05 -13.43 25.34
N ARG A 262 27.07 -12.34 24.57
CA ARG A 262 27.50 -11.08 25.20
C ARG A 262 26.42 -10.78 26.24
N ARG A 263 26.75 -10.84 27.53
CA ARG A 263 25.92 -10.18 28.56
C ARG A 263 25.66 -8.78 28.03
N ALA A 264 24.44 -8.52 27.58
CA ALA A 264 24.05 -7.17 27.25
C ALA A 264 24.09 -6.43 28.59
N PHE A 265 25.15 -5.68 28.83
CA PHE A 265 25.16 -4.68 29.88
C PHE A 265 23.97 -3.78 29.58
N ARG A 266 22.87 -3.99 30.32
CA ARG A 266 21.76 -3.06 30.38
C ARG A 266 22.08 -2.20 31.58
N PRO A 267 22.79 -1.06 31.42
CA PRO A 267 22.90 -0.12 32.53
C PRO A 267 21.47 0.19 32.95
N GLU A 268 21.20 0.11 34.25
CA GLU A 268 19.95 0.68 34.73
C GLU A 268 19.93 2.14 34.29
N PRO A 269 18.89 2.59 33.56
CA PRO A 269 18.78 4.00 33.20
C PRO A 269 18.85 4.81 34.49
N TRP A 270 19.72 5.81 34.55
CA TRP A 270 19.92 6.67 35.73
C TRP A 270 18.62 7.35 36.22
N ASN A 271 17.57 7.35 35.39
CA ASN A 271 16.25 7.90 35.66
C ASN A 271 15.18 6.85 35.93
N LYS A 272 15.53 5.56 36.06
CA LYS A 272 14.58 4.49 36.41
C LYS A 272 13.97 4.79 37.78
N GLY A 273 12.64 4.98 37.83
CA GLY A 273 11.91 5.35 39.04
C GLY A 273 11.83 6.86 39.34
N ARG A 274 12.43 7.73 38.51
CA ARG A 274 12.31 9.19 38.65
C ARG A 274 11.20 9.72 37.74
N ALA A 275 10.18 10.35 38.32
CA ALA A 275 9.18 11.11 37.58
C ALA A 275 9.61 12.58 37.52
N TYR A 276 9.69 13.15 36.32
CA TYR A 276 9.98 14.57 36.13
C TYR A 276 8.68 15.32 35.84
N ARG A 277 8.32 16.30 36.67
CA ARG A 277 7.38 17.36 36.26
C ARG A 277 8.15 18.34 35.39
N LEU A 278 8.23 18.06 34.10
CA LEU A 278 8.55 19.07 33.12
C LEU A 278 7.35 20.02 33.12
N GLY A 279 7.51 21.21 33.71
CA GLY A 279 6.48 22.25 33.73
C GLY A 279 6.05 22.67 32.32
N SER A 280 5.25 23.72 32.20
CA SER A 280 4.90 24.29 30.90
C SER A 280 6.18 24.56 30.10
N ARG A 281 6.29 23.97 28.91
CA ARG A 281 7.46 24.11 28.05
C ARG A 281 7.51 25.55 27.53
N VAL A 282 8.28 26.41 28.19
CA VAL A 282 8.56 27.76 27.70
C VAL A 282 9.51 27.61 26.50
N LEU A 283 8.96 27.70 25.30
CA LEU A 283 9.74 27.65 24.07
C LEU A 283 10.59 28.91 23.99
N SER A 284 11.91 28.77 23.83
CA SER A 284 12.79 29.92 23.67
C SER A 284 12.43 30.69 22.40
N THR A 285 12.59 32.01 22.43
CA THR A 285 12.40 32.89 21.27
C THR A 285 13.18 32.39 20.05
N ARG A 286 14.42 31.92 20.27
CA ARG A 286 15.27 31.30 19.24
C ARG A 286 14.63 30.06 18.58
N TRP A 287 13.92 29.21 19.33
CA TRP A 287 13.23 28.05 18.78
C TRP A 287 11.99 28.45 17.96
N ILE A 288 11.28 29.49 18.39
CA ILE A 288 10.13 30.04 17.67
C ILE A 288 10.57 30.68 16.36
N GLU A 289 11.66 31.45 16.37
CA GLU A 289 12.23 32.09 15.17
C GLU A 289 12.76 31.07 14.16
N ALA A 290 13.47 30.04 14.61
CA ALA A 290 13.93 28.95 13.73
C ALA A 290 12.74 28.26 13.02
N ASN A 291 11.63 28.03 13.74
CA ASN A 291 10.42 27.49 13.14
C ASN A 291 9.70 28.47 12.20
N ARG A 292 9.78 29.78 12.45
CA ARG A 292 9.24 30.80 11.53
C ARG A 292 10.06 30.87 10.23
N GLN A 293 11.39 30.83 10.32
CA GLN A 293 12.28 30.79 9.15
C GLN A 293 12.08 29.52 8.31
N ALA A 294 11.90 28.36 8.96
CA ALA A 294 11.59 27.12 8.25
C ALA A 294 10.23 27.14 7.52
N ARG A 295 9.29 27.99 7.98
CA ARG A 295 7.95 28.17 7.37
C ARG A 295 7.91 29.29 6.33
N SER A 296 8.87 30.21 6.32
CA SER A 296 8.94 31.34 5.39
C SER A 296 9.73 31.05 4.12
N GLY A 297 9.84 29.77 3.72
CA GLY A 297 10.37 29.40 2.41
C GLY A 297 9.51 30.01 1.30
N VAL A 298 10.16 30.56 0.27
CA VAL A 298 9.50 31.16 -0.91
C VAL A 298 8.55 30.14 -1.53
N PRO A 299 7.25 30.46 -1.73
CA PRO A 299 6.35 29.60 -2.50
C PRO A 299 6.93 29.39 -3.89
N ALA A 300 7.09 28.13 -4.31
CA ALA A 300 7.48 27.83 -5.68
C ALA A 300 6.48 28.49 -6.62
N LEU A 301 6.97 29.45 -7.41
CA LEU A 301 6.24 30.20 -8.43
C LEU A 301 5.42 29.26 -9.33
N SER A 302 4.12 29.21 -9.12
CA SER A 302 3.13 28.93 -10.16
C SER A 302 2.69 30.27 -10.76
N ARG A 303 3.30 30.69 -11.88
CA ARG A 303 2.64 31.60 -12.83
C ARG A 303 1.62 30.74 -13.60
N ALA A 304 0.32 30.81 -13.34
CA ALA A 304 -0.62 31.92 -13.54
C ALA A 304 -0.90 32.20 -15.02
N GLY A 305 -2.09 31.77 -15.45
CA GLY A 305 -2.78 32.17 -16.68
C GLY A 305 -4.29 32.10 -16.44
N GLU A 306 -4.85 33.25 -16.04
CA GLU A 306 -6.27 33.67 -16.16
C GLU A 306 -7.38 32.99 -15.34
N ARG A 307 -7.89 33.68 -14.30
CA ARG A 307 -9.07 34.57 -14.43
C ARG A 307 -9.39 35.32 -13.13
N ALA A 308 -9.46 36.64 -13.30
CA ALA A 308 -10.15 37.72 -12.58
C ALA A 308 -10.85 37.49 -11.22
N SER A 309 -10.32 38.22 -10.23
CA SER A 309 -10.99 39.14 -9.27
C SER A 309 -12.51 39.06 -9.01
N ARG A 310 -12.86 38.99 -7.72
CA ARG A 310 -13.54 40.07 -6.95
C ARG A 310 -13.92 39.57 -5.55
N ALA A 311 -13.42 40.24 -4.50
CA ALA A 311 -14.21 40.53 -3.30
C ALA A 311 -13.51 41.61 -2.46
N SER A 312 -14.27 42.65 -2.20
CA SER A 312 -14.02 43.95 -1.58
C SER A 312 -13.38 43.96 -0.17
N HIS A 313 -12.52 44.96 0.02
CA HIS A 313 -12.14 45.55 1.30
C HIS A 313 -13.36 45.96 2.16
N ARG A 314 -13.25 45.75 3.48
CA ARG A 314 -13.76 46.69 4.50
C ARG A 314 -12.74 46.81 5.63
N ALA A 315 -12.30 48.04 5.87
CA ALA A 315 -11.47 48.48 6.97
C ALA A 315 -12.30 49.35 7.93
N GLY A 316 -11.83 49.46 9.17
CA GLY A 316 -12.36 50.34 10.23
C GLY A 316 -12.18 49.67 11.59
N LEU A 317 -10.99 49.72 12.19
CA LEU A 317 -10.51 50.76 13.13
C LEU A 317 -11.24 50.71 14.47
N GLY A 318 -10.49 50.35 15.51
CA GLY A 318 -11.02 49.98 16.82
C GLY A 318 -11.22 51.12 17.82
N ARG A 319 -11.49 50.69 19.04
CA ARG A 319 -10.70 51.02 20.24
C ARG A 319 -10.44 49.72 21.00
#